data_AF-A0AA39Z7E9-F1
#
_entry.id   AF-A0AA39Z7E9-F1
#
_cell.length_a   1.000
_cell.length_b   1.000
_cell.length_c   1.000
_cell.angle_alpha   90.00
_cell.angle_beta   90.00
_cell.angle_gamma   90.00
#
_symmetry.space_group_name_H-M   'P 1'
#
loop_
_entity.id
_entity.type
_entity.pdbx_description
1 polymer ?
#
loop_
_entity_poly.entity_id
_entity_poly.type
_entity_poly.pdbx_seq_one_letter_code
_entity_poly.pdbx_strand_id
1 'polypeptide(L)'
;MSNKGSAYGQAAGDTDFRKKYDLNEYAAKAAAREAAEKEERKARYEAKMAGKKYYKPMDGTETLTVARNATQDFSKMVGTTSLVPAGAGVGKRGRGAGFYCEACDLTFKDNLQWLEHTNSMQHQRAVGATGQVKKATAAEVHARIEALWQKQQELKREQVITLQERLEVRKEEEEKEREEKRRKRKEAEEKKRLEKEAVLKAKTDYGDDVRVEGEHDEDDMMAAMGEHPRGTPPCPTSSSTRHHHHHHYITDTMSSVSSVAAAALLRRQLKLMQTDKDIPGISCGLVSDSNIFEWEVMLMISDECKYYGGGNFRAILTFPPTYPLMPPKLVFQSPIPFHPNIYPDGRLCISILHPPEEDISGYEKASERWSPVQSPESILLSVISLFEDPNDESPANLDAAVLLREEREGKSKEFRKRVRQCVRESLGED
;
A
#
# COMPACT_ATOMS: atom_id res chain seq x y z
N MET A 1 59.73 17.58 16.34
CA MET A 1 60.80 16.85 17.04
C MET A 1 60.59 16.98 18.54
N SER A 2 60.31 15.87 19.22
CA SER A 2 60.59 15.70 20.65
C SER A 2 60.84 14.22 20.87
N ASN A 3 62.11 13.85 20.75
CA ASN A 3 62.61 12.50 20.94
C ASN A 3 62.88 12.34 22.44
N LYS A 4 62.03 11.61 23.15
CA LYS A 4 62.36 11.07 24.49
C LYS A 4 62.08 9.57 24.47
N GLY A 5 63.15 8.82 24.25
CA GLY A 5 63.17 7.37 24.39
C GLY A 5 63.09 6.95 25.86
N SER A 6 62.34 5.89 26.14
CA SER A 6 62.25 5.24 27.45
C SER A 6 63.53 4.44 27.77
N ALA A 7 63.86 4.35 29.06
CA ALA A 7 65.10 3.77 29.59
C ALA A 7 65.20 2.22 29.54
N TYR A 8 64.18 1.53 29.04
CA TYR A 8 64.25 0.10 28.72
C TYR A 8 63.78 -0.09 27.29
N GLY A 9 64.71 -0.49 26.41
CA GLY A 9 64.58 -0.47 24.95
C GLY A 9 63.56 -1.45 24.36
N GLN A 10 62.27 -1.28 24.67
CA GLN A 10 61.17 -1.84 23.90
C GLN A 10 60.28 -0.70 23.42
N ALA A 11 60.19 -0.55 22.10
CA ALA A 11 59.24 0.34 21.47
C ALA A 11 57.83 -0.21 21.71
N ALA A 12 57.03 0.48 22.52
CA ALA A 12 55.60 0.23 22.64
C ALA A 12 54.93 0.60 21.31
N GLY A 13 54.91 -0.35 20.38
CA GLY A 13 54.12 -0.28 19.16
C GLY A 13 52.67 -0.67 19.45
N ASP A 14 51.92 0.17 20.17
CA ASP A 14 50.47 -0.04 20.32
C ASP A 14 49.72 1.26 20.65
N THR A 15 49.73 2.21 19.72
CA THR A 15 48.74 3.30 19.68
C THR A 15 48.29 3.62 18.25
N ASP A 16 48.39 2.67 17.32
CA ASP A 16 48.09 2.91 15.89
C ASP A 16 46.59 2.90 15.57
N PHE A 17 45.74 2.55 16.54
CA PHE A 17 44.29 2.75 16.47
C PHE A 17 43.86 4.21 16.70
N ARG A 18 44.78 5.09 17.12
CA ARG A 18 44.46 6.48 17.46
C ARG A 18 44.55 7.35 16.22
N LYS A 19 43.41 7.88 15.76
CA LYS A 19 43.31 8.80 14.61
C LYS A 19 44.29 9.97 14.81
N LYS A 20 45.40 9.97 14.06
CA LYS A 20 46.39 11.06 14.06
C LYS A 20 45.81 12.17 13.19
N TYR A 21 45.31 13.24 13.82
CA TYR A 21 44.84 14.42 13.12
C TYR A 21 46.06 15.16 12.55
N ASP A 22 46.27 15.13 11.24
CA ASP A 22 47.33 15.90 10.59
C ASP A 22 46.96 17.38 10.57
N LEU A 23 47.60 18.17 11.43
CA LEU A 23 47.35 19.61 11.57
C LEU A 23 47.45 20.35 10.22
N ASN A 24 48.34 19.92 9.33
CA ASN A 24 48.54 20.54 8.03
C ASN A 24 47.40 20.20 7.06
N GLU A 25 46.91 18.96 7.09
CA GLU A 25 45.75 18.55 6.30
C GLU A 25 44.48 19.33 6.73
N TYR A 26 44.28 19.51 8.04
CA TYR A 26 43.17 20.30 8.57
C TYR A 26 43.32 21.79 8.29
N ALA A 27 44.54 22.34 8.35
CA ALA A 27 44.81 23.73 7.97
C ALA A 27 44.55 23.96 6.47
N ALA A 28 44.94 23.01 5.60
CA ALA A 28 44.66 23.05 4.17
C ALA A 28 43.15 22.96 3.89
N LYS A 29 42.42 22.07 4.57
CA LYS A 29 40.95 21.99 4.47
C LYS A 29 40.27 23.26 4.97
N ALA A 30 40.77 23.89 6.03
CA ALA A 30 40.25 25.15 6.54
C ALA A 30 40.48 26.29 5.54
N ALA A 31 41.68 26.42 4.97
CA ALA A 31 41.99 27.40 3.93
C ALA A 31 41.15 27.19 2.66
N ALA A 32 40.93 25.94 2.24
CA ALA A 32 40.05 25.61 1.12
C ALA A 32 38.59 26.01 1.37
N ARG A 33 38.08 25.78 2.59
CA ARG A 33 36.74 26.22 3.01
C ARG A 33 36.62 27.74 3.02
N GLU A 34 37.59 28.45 3.59
CA GLU A 34 37.61 29.91 3.62
C GLU A 34 37.69 30.53 2.22
N ALA A 35 38.48 29.95 1.32
CA ALA A 35 38.53 30.35 -0.08
C ALA A 35 37.17 30.14 -0.77
N ALA A 36 36.54 28.98 -0.58
CA ALA A 36 35.22 28.68 -1.13
C ALA A 36 34.13 29.64 -0.61
N GLU A 37 34.13 29.93 0.70
CA GLU A 37 33.19 30.89 1.30
C GLU A 37 33.41 32.32 0.77
N LYS A 38 34.66 32.70 0.48
CA LYS A 38 34.99 34.01 -0.09
C LYS A 38 34.48 34.13 -1.52
N GLU A 39 34.67 33.11 -2.34
CA GLU A 39 34.13 33.06 -3.71
C GLU A 39 32.59 33.02 -3.71
N GLU A 40 31.97 32.24 -2.83
CA GLU A 40 30.51 32.22 -2.68
C GLU A 40 29.95 33.59 -2.27
N ARG A 41 30.65 34.30 -1.38
CA ARG A 41 30.28 35.65 -0.94
C ARG A 41 30.36 36.67 -2.08
N LYS A 42 31.38 36.60 -2.93
CA LYS A 42 31.49 37.42 -4.14
C LYS A 42 30.34 37.14 -5.09
N ALA A 43 30.06 35.88 -5.39
CA ALA A 43 28.99 35.49 -6.29
C ALA A 43 27.59 35.89 -5.76
N ARG A 44 27.36 35.82 -4.44
CA ARG A 44 26.16 36.36 -3.78
C ARG A 44 26.02 37.88 -3.97
N TYR A 45 27.13 38.61 -3.83
CA TYR A 45 27.15 40.06 -4.02
C TYR A 45 26.89 40.45 -5.47
N GLU A 46 27.51 39.77 -6.43
CA GLU A 46 27.30 39.98 -7.87
C GLU A 46 25.85 39.69 -8.29
N ALA A 47 25.27 38.59 -7.82
CA ALA A 47 23.86 38.29 -8.06
C ALA A 47 22.94 39.39 -7.50
N LYS A 48 23.23 39.88 -6.30
CA LYS A 48 22.50 41.00 -5.67
C LYS A 48 22.60 42.28 -6.50
N MET A 49 23.79 42.61 -7.02
CA MET A 49 24.01 43.78 -7.88
C MET A 49 23.30 43.63 -9.24
N ALA A 50 23.16 42.41 -9.75
CA ALA A 50 22.42 42.10 -10.97
C ALA A 50 20.89 41.98 -10.76
N GLY A 51 20.38 42.21 -9.55
CA GLY A 51 18.96 42.07 -9.21
C GLY A 51 18.44 40.62 -9.25
N LYS A 52 19.34 39.62 -9.29
CA LYS A 52 18.99 38.19 -9.37
C LYS A 52 19.19 37.53 -8.01
N LYS A 53 18.36 36.53 -7.69
CA LYS A 53 18.55 35.69 -6.50
C LYS A 53 19.74 34.76 -6.73
N TYR A 54 20.71 34.77 -5.82
CA TYR A 54 21.85 33.84 -5.85
C TYR A 54 21.38 32.41 -5.61
N TYR A 55 21.87 31.48 -6.43
CA TYR A 55 21.74 30.05 -6.22
C TYR A 55 23.14 29.45 -6.26
N LYS A 56 23.45 28.54 -5.34
CA LYS A 56 24.71 27.80 -5.39
C LYS A 56 24.76 27.04 -6.73
N PRO A 57 25.86 27.16 -7.50
CA PRO A 57 26.04 26.38 -8.71
C PRO A 57 25.94 24.88 -8.42
N MET A 58 25.39 24.17 -9.40
CA MET A 58 25.13 22.74 -9.34
C MET A 58 26.44 21.96 -9.54
N ASP A 59 26.78 21.06 -8.60
CA ASP A 59 28.10 20.40 -8.48
C ASP A 59 28.26 19.18 -9.44
N GLY A 60 27.30 18.95 -10.34
CA GLY A 60 27.34 17.93 -11.39
C GLY A 60 27.07 16.49 -10.93
N THR A 61 27.06 16.21 -9.63
CA THR A 61 26.69 14.91 -9.02
C THR A 61 25.18 14.75 -8.82
N GLU A 62 24.38 15.48 -9.60
CA GLU A 62 22.98 15.70 -9.30
C GLU A 62 22.09 14.63 -9.89
N THR A 63 21.09 14.24 -9.10
CA THR A 63 20.10 13.27 -9.56
C THR A 63 19.02 13.99 -10.36
N LEU A 64 18.57 13.37 -11.45
CA LEU A 64 17.38 13.81 -12.19
C LEU A 64 16.15 13.72 -11.27
N THR A 65 15.15 14.58 -11.50
CA THR A 65 13.89 14.47 -10.74
C THR A 65 13.19 13.16 -11.11
N VAL A 66 13.00 12.30 -10.12
CA VAL A 66 12.26 11.03 -10.23
C VAL A 66 10.97 11.12 -9.42
N ALA A 67 9.94 10.39 -9.85
CA ALA A 67 8.72 10.21 -9.07
C ALA A 67 9.05 9.57 -7.69
N ARG A 68 8.32 9.97 -6.65
CA ARG A 68 8.50 9.37 -5.32
C ARG A 68 8.07 7.91 -5.35
N ASN A 69 8.91 7.02 -4.82
CA ASN A 69 8.60 5.59 -4.71
C ASN A 69 7.86 5.25 -3.40
N ALA A 70 7.93 6.11 -2.38
CA ALA A 70 7.31 5.90 -1.09
C ALA A 70 6.06 6.79 -0.91
N THR A 71 4.98 6.19 -0.41
CA THR A 71 3.78 6.91 0.00
C THR A 71 4.10 7.77 1.22
N GLN A 72 3.76 9.07 1.18
CA GLN A 72 3.86 9.92 2.36
C GLN A 72 2.67 9.64 3.28
N ASP A 73 2.95 9.05 4.43
CA ASP A 73 1.95 8.75 5.45
C ASP A 73 1.84 9.90 6.45
N PHE A 74 0.83 10.73 6.26
CA PHE A 74 0.52 11.87 7.13
C PHE A 74 -0.26 11.47 8.39
N SER A 75 -0.82 10.25 8.45
CA SER A 75 -1.68 9.81 9.56
C SER A 75 -0.90 9.70 10.87
N LYS A 76 0.41 9.40 10.78
CA LYS A 76 1.31 9.28 11.93
C LYS A 76 1.47 10.55 12.76
N MET A 77 1.18 11.72 12.20
CA MET A 77 1.25 13.00 12.92
C MET A 77 -0.11 13.46 13.47
N VAL A 78 -1.19 12.72 13.20
CA VAL A 78 -2.52 13.05 13.72
C VAL A 78 -2.59 12.68 15.20
N GLY A 79 -2.88 13.66 16.05
CA GLY A 79 -3.00 13.46 17.51
C GLY A 79 -1.67 13.40 18.27
N THR A 80 -0.53 13.54 17.60
CA THR A 80 0.78 13.60 18.27
C THR A 80 1.01 14.98 18.88
N THR A 81 1.41 15.02 20.15
CA THR A 81 1.78 16.27 20.84
C THR A 81 3.30 16.36 20.93
N SER A 82 3.88 17.47 20.48
CA SER A 82 5.33 17.70 20.53
C SER A 82 5.65 18.95 21.34
N LEU A 83 6.66 18.84 22.21
CA LEU A 83 7.11 19.95 23.04
C LEU A 83 8.06 20.83 22.22
N VAL A 84 7.63 22.05 21.93
CA VAL A 84 8.38 23.00 21.09
C VAL A 84 8.94 24.13 21.98
N PRO A 85 10.21 24.54 21.81
CA PRO A 85 10.80 25.64 22.56
C PRO A 85 10.00 26.94 22.38
N ALA A 86 9.83 27.70 23.45
CA ALA A 86 9.15 28.99 23.41
C ALA A 86 9.86 29.93 22.41
N GLY A 87 9.15 30.32 21.35
CA GLY A 87 9.68 31.17 20.26
C GLY A 87 9.89 30.45 18.92
N ALA A 88 9.99 29.11 18.89
CA ALA A 88 10.12 28.33 17.66
C ALA A 88 8.81 28.24 16.83
N GLY A 89 7.73 28.86 17.29
CA GLY A 89 6.48 29.04 16.54
C GLY A 89 6.39 30.34 15.74
N VAL A 90 7.38 31.24 15.85
CA VAL A 90 7.36 32.56 15.19
C VAL A 90 8.03 32.45 13.82
N GLY A 91 7.21 32.19 12.80
CA GLY A 91 7.64 32.11 11.40
C GLY A 91 7.84 30.68 10.89
N LYS A 92 8.38 30.56 9.67
CA LYS A 92 8.59 29.27 9.01
C LYS A 92 9.98 28.67 9.21
N ARG A 93 10.96 29.40 9.78
CA ARG A 93 12.35 28.93 9.90
C ARG A 93 12.62 28.25 11.23
N GLY A 94 13.45 27.21 11.19
CA GLY A 94 13.82 26.41 12.37
C GLY A 94 12.81 25.31 12.68
N ARG A 95 13.17 24.42 13.62
CA ARG A 95 12.32 23.31 14.06
C ARG A 95 11.18 23.82 14.95
N GLY A 96 9.97 23.83 14.42
CA GLY A 96 8.74 24.20 15.11
C GLY A 96 7.70 23.08 15.11
N ALA A 97 6.46 23.41 15.51
CA ALA A 97 5.34 22.49 15.44
C ALA A 97 4.87 22.30 13.98
N GLY A 98 4.91 21.06 13.49
CA GLY A 98 4.47 20.68 12.13
C GLY A 98 5.51 19.86 11.38
N PHE A 99 5.40 19.84 10.05
CA PHE A 99 6.32 19.15 9.15
C PHE A 99 7.61 19.95 8.97
N TYR A 100 8.73 19.40 9.40
CA TYR A 100 10.03 20.06 9.29
C TYR A 100 10.88 19.50 8.14
N CYS A 101 11.44 20.40 7.34
CA CYS A 101 12.34 20.09 6.24
C CYS A 101 13.79 20.39 6.64
N GLU A 102 14.62 19.36 6.69
CA GLU A 102 16.05 19.48 7.02
C GLU A 102 16.85 20.21 5.94
N ALA A 103 16.53 19.97 4.65
CA ALA A 103 17.27 20.58 3.54
C ALA A 103 17.05 22.10 3.42
N CYS A 104 15.91 22.60 3.88
CA CYS A 104 15.54 24.02 3.74
C CYS A 104 15.44 24.76 5.07
N ASP A 105 15.54 24.05 6.20
CA ASP A 105 15.34 24.56 7.55
C ASP A 105 14.01 25.32 7.71
N LEU A 106 12.94 24.71 7.19
CA LEU A 106 11.58 25.26 7.22
C LEU A 106 10.59 24.29 7.86
N THR A 107 9.69 24.82 8.69
CA THR A 107 8.54 24.11 9.26
C THR A 107 7.24 24.55 8.61
N PHE A 108 6.39 23.58 8.27
CA PHE A 108 5.08 23.76 7.65
C PHE A 108 3.98 23.20 8.55
N LYS A 109 2.86 23.93 8.64
CA LYS A 109 1.75 23.56 9.54
C LYS A 109 0.75 22.59 8.89
N ASP A 110 0.62 22.67 7.56
CA ASP A 110 -0.35 21.90 6.79
C ASP A 110 0.33 20.94 5.81
N ASN A 111 -0.31 19.79 5.56
CA ASN A 111 0.19 18.75 4.64
C ASN A 111 0.35 19.28 3.22
N LEU A 112 -0.57 20.13 2.76
CA LEU A 112 -0.53 20.71 1.42
C LEU A 112 0.70 21.60 1.24
N GLN A 113 0.97 22.49 2.19
CA GLN A 113 2.14 23.37 2.13
C GLN A 113 3.45 22.58 2.19
N TRP A 114 3.47 21.47 2.95
CA TRP A 114 4.60 20.55 2.98
C TRP A 114 4.85 19.88 1.61
N LEU A 115 3.80 19.37 0.97
CA LEU A 115 3.89 18.74 -0.35
C LEU A 115 4.31 19.74 -1.43
N GLU A 116 3.72 20.93 -1.44
CA GLU A 116 4.13 22.01 -2.34
C GLU A 116 5.60 22.40 -2.14
N HIS A 117 6.04 22.49 -0.88
CA HIS A 117 7.44 22.77 -0.56
C HIS A 117 8.38 21.69 -1.09
N THR A 118 8.09 20.42 -0.82
CA THR A 118 8.94 19.30 -1.25
C THR A 118 8.99 19.15 -2.77
N ASN A 119 7.99 19.66 -3.49
CA ASN A 119 7.97 19.73 -4.96
C ASN A 119 8.57 21.04 -5.52
N SER A 120 8.87 22.02 -4.66
CA SER A 120 9.37 23.31 -5.11
C SER A 120 10.79 23.21 -5.68
N MET A 121 11.08 24.02 -6.71
CA MET A 121 12.44 24.13 -7.28
C MET A 121 13.50 24.52 -6.24
N GLN A 122 13.11 25.29 -5.22
CA GLN A 122 14.03 25.70 -4.16
C GLN A 122 14.45 24.51 -3.30
N HIS A 123 13.49 23.64 -2.94
CA HIS A 123 13.76 22.41 -2.21
C HIS A 123 14.55 21.40 -3.05
N GLN A 124 14.13 21.16 -4.29
CA GLN A 124 14.81 20.20 -5.15
C GLN A 124 16.29 20.58 -5.37
N ARG A 125 16.59 21.86 -5.59
CA ARG A 125 17.98 22.35 -5.66
C ARG A 125 18.74 22.18 -4.33
N ALA A 126 18.08 22.38 -3.19
CA ALA A 126 18.70 22.17 -1.88
C ALA A 126 19.03 20.69 -1.61
N VAL A 127 18.26 19.76 -2.17
CA VAL A 127 18.48 18.31 -2.11
C VAL A 127 19.47 17.82 -3.19
N GLY A 128 19.91 18.70 -4.11
CA GLY A 128 20.81 18.33 -5.21
C GLY A 128 20.11 17.61 -6.37
N ALA A 129 18.79 17.82 -6.52
CA ALA A 129 18.01 17.34 -7.65
C ALA A 129 17.83 18.44 -8.71
N THR A 130 17.99 18.06 -9.97
CA THR A 130 17.70 18.95 -11.10
C THR A 130 16.22 18.92 -11.44
N GLY A 131 15.64 20.05 -11.84
CA GLY A 131 14.25 20.11 -12.32
C GLY A 131 14.02 19.45 -13.69
N GLN A 132 15.04 18.76 -14.23
CA GLN A 132 14.94 18.04 -15.49
C GLN A 132 14.43 16.62 -15.23
N VAL A 133 13.44 16.21 -16.03
CA VAL A 133 12.82 14.88 -15.96
C VAL A 133 13.29 14.08 -17.17
N LYS A 134 13.80 12.86 -16.92
CA LYS A 134 14.13 11.91 -17.99
C LYS A 134 12.83 11.38 -18.60
N LYS A 135 12.67 11.46 -19.93
CA LYS A 135 11.59 10.74 -20.61
C LYS A 135 11.90 9.24 -20.61
N ALA A 136 10.91 8.43 -20.23
CA ALA A 136 11.05 6.98 -20.23
C ALA A 136 11.24 6.45 -21.65
N THR A 137 12.10 5.44 -21.79
CA THR A 137 12.27 4.70 -23.05
C THR A 137 11.25 3.57 -23.16
N ALA A 138 10.96 3.09 -24.38
CA ALA A 138 10.04 1.97 -24.59
C ALA A 138 10.46 0.70 -23.83
N ALA A 139 11.78 0.43 -23.75
CA ALA A 139 12.32 -0.68 -22.99
C ALA A 139 12.06 -0.54 -21.47
N GLU A 140 12.26 0.66 -20.91
CA GLU A 140 11.97 0.94 -19.50
C GLU A 140 10.46 0.79 -19.19
N VAL A 141 9.58 1.17 -20.13
CA VAL A 141 8.12 1.00 -20.00
C VAL A 141 7.75 -0.48 -20.03
N HIS A 142 8.29 -1.25 -20.97
CA HIS A 142 8.03 -2.70 -21.06
C HIS A 142 8.48 -3.43 -19.79
N ALA A 143 9.68 -3.14 -19.28
CA ALA A 143 10.18 -3.72 -18.04
C ALA A 143 9.28 -3.37 -16.83
N ARG A 144 8.74 -2.14 -16.78
CA ARG A 144 7.82 -1.73 -15.73
C ARG A 144 6.47 -2.44 -15.82
N ILE A 145 5.93 -2.62 -17.02
CA ILE A 145 4.68 -3.37 -17.24
C ILE A 145 4.87 -4.83 -16.84
N GLU A 146 5.99 -5.45 -17.22
CA GLU A 146 6.31 -6.83 -16.86
C GLU A 146 6.42 -7.00 -15.34
N ALA A 147 7.11 -6.09 -14.65
CA ALA A 147 7.21 -6.13 -13.19
C ALA A 147 5.84 -5.97 -12.49
N LEU A 148 4.97 -5.09 -12.99
CA LEU A 148 3.61 -4.93 -12.44
C LEU A 148 2.76 -6.18 -12.68
N TRP A 149 2.89 -6.80 -13.86
CA TRP A 149 2.20 -8.04 -14.19
C TRP A 149 2.67 -9.21 -13.32
N GLN A 150 3.98 -9.36 -13.10
CA GLN A 150 4.55 -10.35 -12.19
C GLN A 150 4.02 -10.16 -10.77
N LYS A 151 4.05 -8.94 -10.24
CA LYS A 151 3.50 -8.65 -8.91
C LYS A 151 2.01 -9.00 -8.79
N GLN A 152 1.23 -8.75 -9.84
CA GLN A 152 -0.17 -9.13 -9.89
C GLN A 152 -0.36 -10.66 -9.93
N GLN A 153 0.52 -11.39 -10.61
CA GLN A 153 0.51 -12.85 -10.59
C GLN A 153 0.90 -13.43 -9.23
N GLU A 154 1.90 -12.86 -8.56
CA GLU A 154 2.29 -13.26 -7.20
C GLU A 154 1.13 -13.09 -6.24
N LEU A 155 0.46 -11.92 -6.25
CA LEU A 155 -0.74 -11.69 -5.44
C LEU A 155 -1.85 -12.70 -5.75
N LYS A 156 -2.09 -13.03 -7.03
CA LYS A 156 -3.06 -14.06 -7.42
C LYS A 156 -2.66 -15.46 -6.93
N ARG A 157 -1.37 -15.79 -6.92
CA ARG A 157 -0.86 -17.07 -6.39
C ARG A 157 -1.00 -17.13 -4.86
N GLU A 158 -0.75 -16.04 -4.17
CA GLU A 158 -0.94 -15.93 -2.71
C GLU A 158 -2.42 -16.06 -2.31
N GLN A 159 -3.35 -15.66 -3.18
CA GLN A 159 -4.80 -15.83 -2.99
C GLN A 159 -5.30 -17.27 -3.16
N VAL A 160 -4.46 -18.23 -3.58
CA VAL A 160 -4.84 -19.65 -3.73
C VAL A 160 -4.89 -20.32 -2.35
N ILE A 161 -6.08 -20.27 -1.73
CA ILE A 161 -6.27 -20.68 -0.33
C ILE A 161 -6.57 -22.19 -0.19
N THR A 162 -7.11 -22.87 -1.20
CA THR A 162 -7.48 -24.30 -1.07
C THR A 162 -6.28 -25.25 -1.16
N LEU A 163 -6.31 -26.37 -0.43
CA LEU A 163 -5.25 -27.39 -0.44
C LEU A 163 -5.11 -28.05 -1.82
N GLN A 164 -6.23 -28.25 -2.51
CA GLN A 164 -6.30 -28.90 -3.82
C GLN A 164 -5.57 -28.08 -4.88
N GLU A 165 -5.86 -26.77 -4.97
CA GLU A 165 -5.23 -25.87 -5.93
C GLU A 165 -3.73 -25.71 -5.64
N ARG A 166 -3.31 -25.71 -4.37
CA ARG A 166 -1.89 -25.73 -4.00
C ARG A 166 -1.15 -26.99 -4.46
N LEU A 167 -1.82 -28.14 -4.47
CA LEU A 167 -1.24 -29.40 -4.97
C LEU A 167 -1.16 -29.42 -6.50
N GLU A 168 -2.12 -28.81 -7.19
CA GLU A 168 -2.12 -28.68 -8.65
C GLU A 168 -1.03 -27.73 -9.14
N VAL A 169 -0.88 -26.56 -8.52
CA VAL A 169 0.22 -25.61 -8.81
C VAL A 169 1.58 -26.28 -8.62
N ARG A 170 1.78 -27.05 -7.54
CA ARG A 170 3.04 -27.77 -7.30
C ARG A 170 3.30 -28.86 -8.36
N LYS A 171 2.26 -29.58 -8.79
CA LYS A 171 2.39 -30.59 -9.87
C LYS A 171 2.77 -29.94 -11.20
N GLU A 172 2.17 -28.81 -11.55
CA GLU A 172 2.52 -28.06 -12.76
C GLU A 172 3.94 -27.51 -12.71
N GLU A 173 4.40 -27.01 -11.56
CA GLU A 173 5.78 -26.57 -11.36
C GLU A 173 6.78 -27.74 -11.51
N GLU A 174 6.50 -28.90 -10.92
CA GLU A 174 7.30 -30.12 -11.06
C GLU A 174 7.29 -30.67 -12.50
N GLU A 175 6.20 -30.50 -13.24
CA GLU A 175 6.11 -30.88 -14.65
C GLU A 175 6.93 -29.93 -15.53
N LYS A 176 6.81 -28.61 -15.32
CA LYS A 176 7.63 -27.59 -16.02
C LYS A 176 9.12 -27.78 -15.73
N GLU A 177 9.50 -28.08 -14.49
CA GLU A 177 10.90 -28.37 -14.15
C GLU A 177 11.39 -29.65 -14.84
N ARG A 178 10.55 -30.69 -14.91
CA ARG A 178 10.86 -31.91 -15.67
C ARG A 178 10.99 -31.64 -17.17
N GLU A 179 10.14 -30.81 -17.74
CA GLU A 179 10.22 -30.38 -19.14
C GLU A 179 11.47 -29.54 -19.41
N GLU A 180 11.82 -28.60 -18.52
CA GLU A 180 13.05 -27.81 -18.65
C GLU A 180 14.29 -28.68 -18.52
N LYS A 181 14.31 -29.64 -17.57
CA LYS A 181 15.38 -30.65 -17.47
C LYS A 181 15.46 -31.50 -18.74
N ARG A 182 14.32 -31.89 -19.34
CA ARG A 182 14.29 -32.59 -20.63
C ARG A 182 14.83 -31.72 -21.76
N ARG A 183 14.49 -30.44 -21.81
CA ARG A 183 15.00 -29.48 -22.80
C ARG A 183 16.51 -29.30 -22.69
N LYS A 184 17.02 -29.06 -21.47
CA LYS A 184 18.47 -28.96 -21.20
C LYS A 184 19.23 -30.24 -21.54
N ARG A 185 18.64 -31.43 -21.28
CA ARG A 185 19.24 -32.72 -21.69
C ARG A 185 19.34 -32.84 -23.21
N LYS A 186 18.29 -32.47 -23.95
CA LYS A 186 18.30 -32.47 -25.43
C LYS A 186 19.32 -31.49 -26.01
N GLU A 187 19.38 -30.26 -25.47
CA GLU A 187 20.36 -29.25 -25.86
C GLU A 187 21.80 -29.73 -25.60
N ALA A 188 22.04 -30.42 -24.47
CA ALA A 188 23.34 -31.00 -24.15
C ALA A 188 23.71 -32.18 -25.06
N GLU A 189 22.76 -33.05 -25.39
CA GLU A 189 22.96 -34.16 -26.34
C GLU A 189 23.23 -33.65 -27.76
N GLU A 190 22.52 -32.62 -28.20
CA GLU A 190 22.75 -31.97 -29.49
C GLU A 190 24.12 -31.30 -29.55
N LYS A 191 24.53 -30.60 -28.49
CA LYS A 191 25.88 -30.04 -28.39
C LYS A 191 26.96 -31.13 -28.48
N LYS A 192 26.78 -32.25 -27.76
CA LYS A 192 27.70 -33.42 -27.84
C LYS A 192 27.73 -34.05 -29.23
N ARG A 193 26.59 -34.10 -29.94
CA ARG A 193 26.52 -34.60 -31.31
C ARG A 193 27.30 -33.70 -32.28
N LEU A 194 27.11 -32.39 -32.18
CA LEU A 194 27.84 -31.40 -32.97
C LEU A 194 29.34 -31.44 -32.68
N GLU A 195 29.76 -31.63 -31.42
CA GLU A 195 31.17 -31.83 -31.07
C GLU A 195 31.74 -33.13 -31.69
N LYS A 196 31.01 -34.24 -31.64
CA LYS A 196 31.42 -35.50 -32.30
C LYS A 196 31.51 -35.38 -33.81
N GLU A 197 30.55 -34.72 -34.45
CA GLU A 197 30.60 -34.43 -35.89
C GLU A 197 31.77 -33.51 -36.25
N ALA A 198 32.08 -32.52 -35.40
CA ALA A 198 33.25 -31.66 -35.57
C ALA A 198 34.56 -32.44 -35.43
N VAL A 199 34.66 -33.38 -34.47
CA VAL A 199 35.82 -34.26 -34.30
C VAL A 199 35.98 -35.22 -35.48
N LEU A 200 34.89 -35.83 -35.95
CA LEU A 200 34.90 -36.70 -37.14
C LEU A 200 35.31 -35.91 -38.39
N LYS A 201 34.78 -34.70 -38.57
CA LYS A 201 35.15 -33.82 -39.67
C LYS A 201 36.62 -33.39 -39.60
N ALA A 202 37.12 -33.08 -38.41
CA ALA A 202 38.55 -32.82 -38.19
C ALA A 202 39.42 -34.04 -38.54
N LYS A 203 38.94 -35.26 -38.25
CA LYS A 203 39.61 -36.51 -38.61
C LYS A 203 39.54 -36.83 -40.11
N THR A 204 38.54 -36.35 -40.84
CA THR A 204 38.46 -36.53 -42.31
C THR A 204 39.23 -35.47 -43.09
N ASP A 205 39.35 -34.24 -42.56
CA ASP A 205 40.07 -33.13 -43.21
C ASP A 205 41.60 -33.24 -43.06
N TYR A 206 42.10 -33.97 -42.06
CA TYR A 206 43.52 -34.34 -41.92
C TYR A 206 43.64 -35.86 -41.96
N GLY A 207 44.17 -36.40 -43.06
CA GLY A 207 44.26 -37.84 -43.34
C GLY A 207 44.86 -38.70 -42.21
N ASP A 208 44.43 -39.97 -42.22
CA ASP A 208 44.53 -41.03 -41.19
C ASP A 208 45.96 -41.41 -40.74
N ASP A 209 46.76 -40.46 -40.27
CA ASP A 209 48.05 -40.70 -39.61
C ASP A 209 48.39 -39.56 -38.63
N VAL A 210 47.63 -39.47 -37.52
CA VAL A 210 48.13 -38.86 -36.27
C VAL A 210 47.68 -39.70 -35.07
N ARG A 211 48.59 -40.56 -34.60
CA ARG A 211 48.55 -41.21 -33.29
C ARG A 211 48.64 -40.13 -32.21
N VAL A 212 47.51 -39.78 -31.59
CA VAL A 212 47.48 -38.97 -30.38
C VAL A 212 47.66 -39.90 -29.19
N GLU A 213 48.87 -39.93 -28.61
CA GLU A 213 49.11 -40.54 -27.31
C GLU A 213 48.40 -39.71 -26.24
N GLY A 214 47.53 -40.37 -25.46
CA GLY A 214 46.80 -39.73 -24.37
C GLY A 214 45.42 -40.33 -24.11
N GLU A 215 45.27 -41.65 -24.18
CA GLU A 215 44.23 -42.32 -23.39
C GLU A 215 44.68 -42.21 -21.92
N HIS A 216 44.07 -41.28 -21.19
CA HIS A 216 44.05 -41.33 -19.74
C HIS A 216 42.60 -41.30 -19.29
N ASP A 217 42.17 -42.42 -18.73
CA ASP A 217 40.89 -42.61 -18.08
C ASP A 217 40.78 -41.66 -16.89
N GLU A 218 40.17 -40.48 -17.07
CA GLU A 218 39.82 -39.59 -15.95
C GLU A 218 38.48 -39.96 -15.31
N ASP A 219 37.72 -40.90 -15.90
CA ASP A 219 36.43 -41.37 -15.36
C ASP A 219 36.57 -42.40 -14.21
N ASP A 220 37.79 -42.84 -13.88
CA ASP A 220 38.05 -43.78 -12.75
C ASP A 220 38.62 -43.10 -11.48
N MET A 221 38.85 -41.78 -11.50
CA MET A 221 39.31 -41.03 -10.31
C MET A 221 38.19 -40.42 -9.45
N MET A 222 36.91 -40.56 -9.83
CA MET A 222 35.75 -40.10 -9.04
C MET A 222 35.06 -41.21 -8.23
N ALA A 223 35.56 -42.46 -8.30
CA ALA A 223 34.99 -43.61 -7.59
C ALA A 223 35.78 -44.05 -6.35
N ALA A 224 36.86 -43.35 -5.95
CA ALA A 224 37.76 -43.74 -4.86
C ALA A 224 37.76 -42.82 -3.62
N MET A 225 36.78 -41.92 -3.46
CA MET A 225 36.60 -41.15 -2.21
C MET A 225 35.29 -41.55 -1.53
N GLY A 226 35.25 -42.81 -1.08
CA GLY A 226 34.30 -43.26 -0.08
C GLY A 226 34.72 -42.74 1.31
N GLU A 227 34.04 -41.71 1.80
CA GLU A 227 34.09 -41.34 3.21
C GLU A 227 32.82 -41.80 3.92
N HIS A 228 32.98 -42.80 4.79
CA HIS A 228 32.00 -43.25 5.75
C HIS A 228 32.07 -42.41 7.06
N PRO A 229 31.01 -42.43 7.87
CA PRO A 229 30.61 -41.34 8.77
C PRO A 229 31.41 -41.32 10.07
N ARG A 230 31.76 -40.13 10.57
CA ARG A 230 32.13 -39.93 11.98
C ARG A 230 31.05 -39.14 12.68
N GLY A 231 30.34 -39.85 13.56
CA GLY A 231 29.43 -39.25 14.52
C GLY A 231 30.19 -38.48 15.61
N THR A 232 29.57 -37.40 16.07
CA THR A 232 29.84 -36.76 17.36
C THR A 232 28.50 -36.51 18.08
N PRO A 233 28.47 -36.61 19.42
CA PRO A 233 27.28 -36.92 20.20
C PRO A 233 26.38 -35.71 20.49
N PRO A 234 25.11 -35.92 20.89
CA PRO A 234 24.22 -34.84 21.34
C PRO A 234 24.22 -34.71 22.87
N CYS A 235 24.13 -33.48 23.39
CA CYS A 235 23.59 -33.12 24.71
C CYS A 235 23.70 -31.60 24.96
N PRO A 236 22.95 -31.01 25.90
CA PRO A 236 21.49 -31.06 25.99
C PRO A 236 20.91 -29.64 26.16
N THR A 237 19.59 -29.59 26.05
CA THR A 237 18.72 -28.46 26.39
C THR A 237 18.96 -27.93 27.81
N SER A 238 19.07 -26.61 27.96
CA SER A 238 18.66 -25.93 29.18
C SER A 238 17.78 -24.72 28.84
N SER A 239 16.52 -24.88 29.19
CA SER A 239 15.50 -23.87 29.40
C SER A 239 16.02 -22.65 30.18
N SER A 240 15.75 -21.44 29.66
CA SER A 240 15.50 -20.29 30.52
C SER A 240 14.54 -19.33 29.83
N THR A 241 13.25 -19.62 29.99
CA THR A 241 12.15 -18.69 29.82
C THR A 241 12.41 -17.44 30.65
N ARG A 242 12.55 -16.28 30.01
CA ARG A 242 12.34 -14.99 30.67
C ARG A 242 11.18 -14.30 29.98
N HIS A 243 9.99 -14.50 30.54
CA HIS A 243 8.82 -13.69 30.23
C HIS A 243 9.13 -12.23 30.51
N HIS A 244 8.99 -11.38 29.50
CA HIS A 244 8.69 -9.96 29.69
C HIS A 244 7.23 -9.78 29.29
N HIS A 245 6.34 -10.01 30.26
CA HIS A 245 5.00 -9.46 30.24
C HIS A 245 5.10 -8.00 30.69
N HIS A 246 5.17 -7.08 29.74
CA HIS A 246 4.77 -5.69 29.94
C HIS A 246 4.50 -5.04 28.58
N HIS A 247 3.29 -5.23 28.05
CA HIS A 247 2.60 -4.24 27.19
C HIS A 247 1.17 -4.72 26.89
N HIS A 248 0.27 -4.62 27.87
CA HIS A 248 -1.16 -4.88 27.65
C HIS A 248 -2.08 -3.77 28.20
N TYR A 249 -1.59 -2.53 28.25
CA TYR A 249 -2.39 -1.39 28.74
C TYR A 249 -2.30 -0.13 27.86
N ILE A 250 -2.14 -0.27 26.54
CA ILE A 250 -2.21 0.88 25.60
C ILE A 250 -2.98 0.52 24.32
N THR A 251 -4.16 -0.08 24.46
CA THR A 251 -5.11 -0.24 23.34
C THR A 251 -6.43 0.51 23.57
N ASP A 252 -6.75 0.88 24.82
CA ASP A 252 -7.99 1.61 25.13
C ASP A 252 -7.92 3.12 24.84
N THR A 253 -6.73 3.72 24.87
CA THR A 253 -6.60 5.17 24.69
C THR A 253 -6.70 5.63 23.23
N MET A 254 -6.34 4.79 22.25
CA MET A 254 -6.45 5.15 20.83
C MET A 254 -7.89 4.99 20.31
N SER A 255 -8.66 4.04 20.83
CA SER A 255 -10.09 3.88 20.49
C SER A 255 -10.95 5.04 21.02
N SER A 256 -10.53 5.66 22.13
CA SER A 256 -11.25 6.77 22.76
C SER A 256 -11.07 8.12 22.06
N VAL A 257 -9.99 8.36 21.31
CA VAL A 257 -9.75 9.66 20.64
C VAL A 257 -10.42 9.69 19.27
N SER A 258 -10.44 8.57 18.55
CA SER A 258 -11.16 8.44 17.27
C SER A 258 -12.68 8.62 17.44
N SER A 259 -13.25 8.15 18.55
CA SER A 259 -14.69 8.27 18.80
C SER A 259 -15.16 9.71 18.98
N VAL A 260 -14.34 10.60 19.56
CA VAL A 260 -14.73 12.02 19.78
C VAL A 260 -14.83 12.78 18.46
N ALA A 261 -13.84 12.60 17.58
CA ALA A 261 -13.85 13.21 16.25
C ALA A 261 -15.01 12.69 15.39
N ALA A 262 -15.24 11.38 15.40
CA ALA A 262 -16.36 10.73 14.72
C ALA A 262 -17.71 11.28 15.23
N ALA A 263 -17.88 11.35 16.55
CA ALA A 263 -19.09 11.89 17.17
C ALA A 263 -19.36 13.36 16.78
N ALA A 264 -18.33 14.20 16.72
CA ALA A 264 -18.47 15.59 16.31
C ALA A 264 -18.90 15.72 14.83
N LEU A 265 -18.32 14.91 13.95
CA LEU A 265 -18.71 14.84 12.53
C LEU A 265 -20.16 14.37 12.37
N LEU A 266 -20.54 13.30 13.06
CA LEU A 266 -21.88 12.74 13.01
C LEU A 266 -22.94 13.73 13.52
N ARG A 267 -22.67 14.47 14.62
CA ARG A 267 -23.58 15.54 15.09
C ARG A 267 -23.80 16.61 14.03
N ARG A 268 -22.74 17.01 13.33
CA ARG A 268 -22.85 17.99 12.24
C ARG A 268 -23.66 17.43 11.07
N GLN A 269 -23.39 16.19 10.64
CA GLN A 269 -24.10 15.54 9.53
C GLN A 269 -25.58 15.31 9.85
N LEU A 270 -25.90 14.87 11.07
CA LEU A 270 -27.29 14.68 11.51
C LEU A 270 -28.07 16.00 11.45
N LYS A 271 -27.46 17.08 11.98
CA LYS A 271 -28.09 18.40 11.95
C LYS A 271 -28.31 18.90 10.52
N LEU A 272 -27.37 18.63 9.61
CA LEU A 272 -27.54 18.96 8.19
C LEU A 272 -28.73 18.20 7.62
N MET A 273 -28.78 16.88 7.77
CA MET A 273 -29.89 16.06 7.28
C MET A 273 -31.26 16.44 7.87
N GLN A 274 -31.31 16.89 9.13
CA GLN A 274 -32.57 17.33 9.76
C GLN A 274 -33.01 18.73 9.32
N THR A 275 -32.07 19.59 8.92
CA THR A 275 -32.38 20.97 8.51
C THR A 275 -32.66 21.04 7.01
N ASP A 276 -32.08 20.13 6.24
CA ASP A 276 -32.20 20.11 4.79
C ASP A 276 -33.63 19.75 4.36
N LYS A 277 -34.22 20.59 3.52
CA LYS A 277 -35.57 20.39 2.97
C LYS A 277 -35.52 19.75 1.58
N ASP A 278 -34.34 19.66 0.99
CA ASP A 278 -34.13 19.25 -0.40
C ASP A 278 -33.90 17.74 -0.53
N ILE A 279 -34.01 16.96 0.55
CA ILE A 279 -33.91 15.50 0.55
C ILE A 279 -35.32 14.89 0.64
N PRO A 280 -36.06 14.75 -0.48
CA PRO A 280 -37.38 14.14 -0.46
C PRO A 280 -37.27 12.66 -0.06
N GLY A 281 -38.21 12.20 0.76
CA GLY A 281 -38.35 10.77 1.06
C GLY A 281 -37.41 10.22 2.15
N ILE A 282 -36.59 11.05 2.81
CA ILE A 282 -35.70 10.58 3.89
C ILE A 282 -36.01 11.32 5.18
N SER A 283 -36.24 10.56 6.25
CA SER A 283 -36.26 11.08 7.62
C SER A 283 -35.23 10.34 8.46
N CYS A 284 -34.48 11.07 9.30
CA CYS A 284 -33.46 10.47 10.16
C CYS A 284 -33.47 11.08 11.57
N GLY A 285 -33.20 10.22 12.55
CA GLY A 285 -33.11 10.56 13.96
C GLY A 285 -32.15 9.64 14.69
N LEU A 286 -32.01 9.84 16.00
CA LEU A 286 -31.25 8.94 16.84
C LEU A 286 -32.17 7.87 17.42
N VAL A 287 -31.68 6.63 17.48
CA VAL A 287 -32.38 5.56 18.21
C VAL A 287 -32.44 5.92 19.71
N SER A 288 -31.36 6.51 20.23
CA SER A 288 -31.28 7.04 21.59
C SER A 288 -30.51 8.36 21.61
N ASP A 289 -31.03 9.37 22.31
CA ASP A 289 -30.38 10.69 22.44
C ASP A 289 -28.96 10.61 23.06
N SER A 290 -28.65 9.52 23.75
CA SER A 290 -27.35 9.28 24.36
C SER A 290 -26.29 8.74 23.38
N ASN A 291 -26.72 8.11 22.28
CA ASN A 291 -25.83 7.42 21.34
C ASN A 291 -25.91 8.04 19.93
N ILE A 292 -24.91 8.85 19.59
CA ILE A 292 -24.79 9.46 18.26
C ILE A 292 -24.41 8.46 17.16
N PHE A 293 -23.96 7.24 17.51
CA PHE A 293 -23.49 6.25 16.54
C PHE A 293 -24.60 5.34 16.02
N GLU A 294 -25.84 5.47 16.50
CA GLU A 294 -26.98 4.66 16.07
C GLU A 294 -28.13 5.55 15.64
N TRP A 295 -28.41 5.56 14.33
CA TRP A 295 -29.46 6.39 13.74
C TRP A 295 -30.63 5.52 13.30
N GLU A 296 -31.84 5.99 13.57
CA GLU A 296 -33.05 5.46 12.99
C GLU A 296 -33.36 6.26 11.73
N VAL A 297 -33.58 5.56 10.62
CA VAL A 297 -33.87 6.15 9.32
C VAL A 297 -35.19 5.59 8.82
N MET A 298 -36.04 6.47 8.33
CA MET A 298 -37.27 6.11 7.62
C MET A 298 -37.15 6.56 6.17
N LEU A 299 -37.22 5.58 5.27
CA LEU A 299 -37.17 5.77 3.82
C LEU A 299 -38.58 5.66 3.26
N MET A 300 -39.07 6.77 2.71
CA MET A 300 -40.34 6.89 2.02
C MET A 300 -40.07 6.86 0.53
N ILE A 301 -40.41 5.75 -0.13
CA ILE A 301 -40.14 5.55 -1.54
C ILE A 301 -41.21 6.26 -2.37
N SER A 302 -40.78 7.06 -3.36
CA SER A 302 -41.69 7.77 -4.27
C SER A 302 -42.70 6.82 -4.93
N ASP A 303 -43.96 7.26 -5.03
CA ASP A 303 -45.04 6.51 -5.70
C ASP A 303 -44.72 6.20 -7.18
N GLU A 304 -43.82 6.96 -7.80
CA GLU A 304 -43.35 6.75 -9.17
C GLU A 304 -42.42 5.52 -9.31
N CYS A 305 -41.88 5.02 -8.19
CA CYS A 305 -41.01 3.85 -8.20
C CYS A 305 -41.79 2.60 -8.66
N LYS A 306 -41.29 1.96 -9.71
CA LYS A 306 -41.97 0.85 -10.42
C LYS A 306 -42.39 -0.30 -9.50
N TYR A 307 -41.52 -0.71 -8.59
CA TYR A 307 -41.72 -1.90 -7.75
C TYR A 307 -42.12 -1.53 -6.32
N TYR A 308 -41.43 -0.55 -5.73
CA TYR A 308 -41.51 -0.24 -4.30
C TYR A 308 -42.26 1.07 -3.99
N GLY A 309 -42.97 1.64 -4.98
CA GLY A 309 -43.65 2.92 -4.81
C GLY A 309 -44.62 2.94 -3.63
N GLY A 310 -44.55 4.03 -2.85
CA GLY A 310 -45.34 4.24 -1.64
C GLY A 310 -44.86 3.47 -0.41
N GLY A 311 -43.77 2.69 -0.50
CA GLY A 311 -43.23 1.93 0.63
C GLY A 311 -42.54 2.81 1.69
N ASN A 312 -42.74 2.49 2.97
CA ASN A 312 -42.14 3.18 4.12
C ASN A 312 -41.25 2.23 4.92
N PHE A 313 -39.97 2.17 4.56
CA PHE A 313 -39.04 1.22 5.17
C PHE A 313 -38.22 1.86 6.28
N ARG A 314 -38.30 1.28 7.47
CA ARG A 314 -37.45 1.66 8.60
C ARG A 314 -36.12 0.90 8.55
N ALA A 315 -35.03 1.61 8.80
CA ALA A 315 -33.69 1.04 8.92
C ALA A 315 -32.93 1.64 10.10
N ILE A 316 -31.96 0.89 10.62
CA ILE A 316 -30.99 1.36 11.61
C ILE A 316 -29.64 1.48 10.92
N LEU A 317 -29.03 2.67 11.03
CA LEU A 317 -27.70 2.97 10.52
C LEU A 317 -26.73 3.06 11.71
N THR A 318 -25.82 2.09 11.79
CA THR A 318 -24.84 1.97 12.90
C THR A 318 -23.45 2.37 12.41
N PHE A 319 -22.87 3.39 13.05
CA PHE A 319 -21.57 3.94 12.71
C PHE A 319 -20.47 3.35 13.59
N PRO A 320 -19.31 2.96 13.02
CA PRO A 320 -18.17 2.54 13.82
C PRO A 320 -17.50 3.75 14.52
N PRO A 321 -16.80 3.55 15.65
CA PRO A 321 -16.00 4.61 16.29
C PRO A 321 -14.88 5.17 15.40
N THR A 322 -14.51 4.44 14.34
CA THR A 322 -13.51 4.81 13.34
C THR A 322 -14.08 5.57 12.15
N TYR A 323 -15.38 5.89 12.13
CA TYR A 323 -16.01 6.70 11.10
C TYR A 323 -15.34 8.10 11.00
N PRO A 324 -15.08 8.64 9.79
CA PRO A 324 -15.49 8.15 8.46
C PRO A 324 -14.47 7.22 7.76
N LEU A 325 -13.47 6.69 8.45
CA LEU A 325 -12.48 5.80 7.83
C LEU A 325 -13.08 4.45 7.44
N MET A 326 -13.99 3.92 8.27
CA MET A 326 -14.74 2.70 7.99
C MET A 326 -16.23 3.04 7.74
N PRO A 327 -16.90 2.27 6.84
CA PRO A 327 -18.30 2.50 6.52
C PRO A 327 -19.23 2.15 7.71
N PRO A 328 -20.40 2.78 7.79
CA PRO A 328 -21.47 2.31 8.68
C PRO A 328 -22.12 1.03 8.15
N LYS A 329 -22.95 0.41 8.99
CA LYS A 329 -23.81 -0.72 8.62
C LYS A 329 -25.27 -0.26 8.59
N LEU A 330 -26.00 -0.61 7.54
CA LEU A 330 -27.43 -0.34 7.41
C LEU A 330 -28.22 -1.65 7.50
N VAL A 331 -29.18 -1.71 8.42
CA VAL A 331 -30.04 -2.88 8.64
C VAL A 331 -31.50 -2.46 8.64
N PHE A 332 -32.27 -2.96 7.68
CA PHE A 332 -33.71 -2.79 7.62
C PHE A 332 -34.40 -3.52 8.77
N GLN A 333 -35.37 -2.85 9.38
CA GLN A 333 -36.21 -3.39 10.43
C GLN A 333 -37.47 -4.01 9.81
N SER A 334 -38.18 -4.81 10.60
CA SER A 334 -39.46 -5.39 10.15
C SER A 334 -40.49 -4.28 9.85
N PRO A 335 -41.22 -4.36 8.71
CA PRO A 335 -41.11 -5.39 7.67
C PRO A 335 -39.87 -5.20 6.78
N ILE A 336 -39.12 -6.28 6.57
CA ILE A 336 -37.88 -6.25 5.79
C ILE A 336 -38.24 -6.21 4.29
N PRO A 337 -37.71 -5.24 3.52
CA PRO A 337 -37.99 -5.16 2.10
C PRO A 337 -37.48 -6.40 1.36
N PHE A 338 -38.33 -7.03 0.56
CA PHE A 338 -37.91 -8.12 -0.33
C PHE A 338 -37.15 -7.56 -1.53
N HIS A 339 -35.81 -7.60 -1.48
CA HIS A 339 -34.94 -6.94 -2.46
C HIS A 339 -33.68 -7.76 -2.76
N PRO A 340 -33.15 -7.78 -4.01
CA PRO A 340 -31.95 -8.54 -4.38
C PRO A 340 -30.71 -8.26 -3.52
N ASN A 341 -30.49 -7.01 -3.11
CA ASN A 341 -29.33 -6.59 -2.31
C ASN A 341 -29.60 -6.45 -0.80
N ILE A 342 -30.74 -6.92 -0.31
CA ILE A 342 -31.07 -6.94 1.12
C ILE A 342 -31.15 -8.39 1.58
N TYR A 343 -30.34 -8.75 2.57
CA TYR A 343 -30.36 -10.07 3.16
C TYR A 343 -31.70 -10.34 3.87
N PRO A 344 -32.09 -11.62 4.07
CA PRO A 344 -33.29 -11.98 4.82
C PRO A 344 -33.31 -11.47 6.27
N ASP A 345 -32.15 -11.12 6.83
CA ASP A 345 -32.01 -10.51 8.15
C ASP A 345 -32.04 -8.97 8.14
N GLY A 346 -32.29 -8.37 6.97
CA GLY A 346 -32.42 -6.93 6.78
C GLY A 346 -31.10 -6.21 6.49
N ARG A 347 -29.94 -6.87 6.55
CA ARG A 347 -28.66 -6.22 6.23
C ARG A 347 -28.63 -5.81 4.75
N LEU A 348 -28.23 -4.57 4.47
CA LEU A 348 -28.03 -4.08 3.11
C LEU A 348 -26.59 -4.36 2.64
N CYS A 349 -26.44 -4.85 1.41
CA CYS A 349 -25.15 -5.13 0.79
C CYS A 349 -25.00 -4.35 -0.53
N ILE A 350 -24.26 -3.24 -0.49
CA ILE A 350 -23.93 -2.43 -1.68
C ILE A 350 -22.47 -1.96 -1.59
N SER A 351 -21.84 -1.74 -2.75
CA SER A 351 -20.42 -1.41 -2.88
C SER A 351 -19.99 -0.21 -2.03
N ILE A 352 -20.80 0.84 -1.93
CA ILE A 352 -20.50 2.03 -1.10
C ILE A 352 -20.33 1.69 0.39
N LEU A 353 -20.88 0.58 0.88
CA LEU A 353 -20.73 0.12 2.27
C LEU A 353 -19.62 -0.93 2.43
N HIS A 354 -18.94 -1.33 1.36
CA HIS A 354 -17.80 -2.22 1.45
C HIS A 354 -16.54 -1.46 1.92
N PRO A 355 -15.77 -2.03 2.86
CA PRO A 355 -14.53 -1.44 3.34
C PRO A 355 -13.56 -1.09 2.20
N PRO A 356 -12.69 -0.08 2.39
CA PRO A 356 -11.72 0.36 1.38
C PRO A 356 -10.56 -0.62 1.12
N GLU A 357 -10.61 -1.84 1.66
CA GLU A 357 -9.58 -2.87 1.49
C GLU A 357 -9.51 -3.35 0.02
N GLU A 358 -8.38 -3.93 -0.40
CA GLU A 358 -8.18 -4.43 -1.76
C GLU A 358 -9.21 -5.53 -2.08
N ASP A 359 -9.87 -5.44 -3.24
CA ASP A 359 -10.88 -6.41 -3.65
C ASP A 359 -10.22 -7.77 -3.88
N ILE A 360 -10.48 -8.73 -3.00
CA ILE A 360 -10.06 -10.11 -3.21
C ILE A 360 -10.80 -10.70 -4.43
N SER A 361 -12.02 -10.22 -4.71
CA SER A 361 -12.88 -10.76 -5.76
C SER A 361 -12.74 -10.05 -7.11
N GLY A 362 -12.21 -8.83 -7.13
CA GLY A 362 -11.94 -8.02 -8.33
C GLY A 362 -13.17 -7.55 -9.12
N TYR A 363 -14.37 -7.66 -8.55
CA TYR A 363 -15.63 -7.28 -9.19
C TYR A 363 -15.99 -5.81 -9.00
N GLU A 364 -15.37 -5.10 -8.05
CA GLU A 364 -15.70 -3.71 -7.73
C GLU A 364 -14.54 -2.76 -8.00
N LYS A 365 -14.83 -1.58 -8.56
CA LYS A 365 -13.83 -0.52 -8.66
C LYS A 365 -13.60 0.11 -7.29
N ALA A 366 -12.36 0.46 -6.98
CA ALA A 366 -12.04 1.20 -5.75
C ALA A 366 -12.83 2.51 -5.59
N SER A 367 -13.30 3.11 -6.68
CA SER A 367 -14.14 4.32 -6.66
C SER A 367 -15.59 4.07 -6.24
N GLU A 368 -16.08 2.84 -6.34
CA GLU A 368 -17.45 2.45 -5.98
C GLU A 368 -17.54 2.03 -4.50
N ARG A 369 -16.39 1.90 -3.83
CA ARG A 369 -16.28 1.50 -2.44
C ARG A 369 -16.39 2.64 -1.46
N TRP A 370 -16.48 2.29 -0.17
CA TRP A 370 -16.44 3.27 0.89
C TRP A 370 -15.19 4.16 0.79
N SER A 371 -15.43 5.46 0.87
CA SER A 371 -14.39 6.47 0.99
C SER A 371 -14.81 7.46 2.06
N PRO A 372 -13.88 8.02 2.86
CA PRO A 372 -14.20 9.03 3.88
C PRO A 372 -14.85 10.31 3.36
N VAL A 373 -14.92 10.48 2.03
CA VAL A 373 -15.67 11.57 1.37
C VAL A 373 -17.18 11.34 1.42
N GLN A 374 -17.62 10.10 1.54
CA GLN A 374 -19.03 9.74 1.59
C GLN A 374 -19.69 10.16 2.92
N SER A 375 -20.97 10.50 2.85
CA SER A 375 -21.80 10.96 3.97
C SER A 375 -23.01 10.03 4.17
N PRO A 376 -23.71 10.10 5.32
CA PRO A 376 -24.94 9.33 5.53
C PRO A 376 -26.00 9.65 4.47
N GLU A 377 -26.08 10.91 4.04
CA GLU A 377 -26.91 11.35 2.93
C GLU A 377 -26.57 10.62 1.62
N SER A 378 -25.29 10.58 1.22
CA SER A 378 -24.87 9.87 0.00
C SER A 378 -25.20 8.38 0.03
N ILE A 379 -25.11 7.75 1.21
CA ILE A 379 -25.51 6.35 1.40
C ILE A 379 -27.00 6.20 1.14
N LEU A 380 -27.83 7.02 1.78
CA LEU A 380 -29.29 6.91 1.68
C LEU A 380 -29.81 7.26 0.29
N LEU A 381 -29.19 8.22 -0.41
CA LEU A 381 -29.46 8.48 -1.82
C LEU A 381 -29.12 7.27 -2.70
N SER A 382 -28.00 6.61 -2.43
CA SER A 382 -27.66 5.35 -3.10
C SER A 382 -28.68 4.25 -2.82
N VAL A 383 -29.27 4.20 -1.62
CA VAL A 383 -30.33 3.24 -1.29
C VAL A 383 -31.62 3.55 -2.07
N ILE A 384 -32.03 4.81 -2.16
CA ILE A 384 -33.21 5.20 -2.94
C ILE A 384 -33.02 4.82 -4.42
N SER A 385 -31.86 5.16 -5.00
CA SER A 385 -31.54 4.78 -6.38
C SER A 385 -31.58 3.26 -6.59
N LEU A 386 -31.18 2.48 -5.58
CA LEU A 386 -31.25 1.02 -5.62
C LEU A 386 -32.69 0.49 -5.66
N PHE A 387 -33.62 1.15 -4.94
CA PHE A 387 -35.04 0.78 -4.98
C PHE A 387 -35.68 1.12 -6.34
N GLU A 388 -35.24 2.20 -7.00
CA GLU A 388 -35.72 2.58 -8.33
C GLU A 388 -35.30 1.58 -9.41
N ASP A 389 -34.03 1.15 -9.40
CA ASP A 389 -33.52 0.11 -10.31
C ASP A 389 -32.78 -1.00 -9.54
N PRO A 390 -33.49 -2.07 -9.13
CA PRO A 390 -32.90 -3.16 -8.36
C PRO A 390 -31.79 -3.90 -9.13
N ASN A 391 -30.64 -4.09 -8.49
CA ASN A 391 -29.46 -4.71 -9.11
C ASN A 391 -29.35 -6.22 -8.79
N ASP A 392 -29.21 -7.06 -9.83
CA ASP A 392 -29.09 -8.51 -9.74
C ASP A 392 -27.72 -9.08 -10.11
N GLU A 393 -26.69 -8.24 -10.30
CA GLU A 393 -25.32 -8.69 -10.63
C GLU A 393 -24.58 -9.29 -9.42
N SER A 394 -24.77 -8.73 -8.23
CA SER A 394 -24.22 -9.24 -6.96
C SER A 394 -25.27 -9.25 -5.85
N PRO A 395 -26.25 -10.17 -5.92
CA PRO A 395 -27.38 -10.18 -4.99
C PRO A 395 -27.01 -10.80 -3.64
N ALA A 396 -27.43 -10.13 -2.57
CA ALA A 396 -27.44 -10.66 -1.21
C ALA A 396 -28.55 -11.70 -1.00
N ASN A 397 -29.64 -11.58 -1.76
CA ASN A 397 -30.81 -12.45 -1.73
C ASN A 397 -31.00 -13.07 -3.12
N LEU A 398 -30.57 -14.32 -3.26
CA LEU A 398 -30.63 -15.07 -4.50
C LEU A 398 -32.07 -15.26 -4.98
N ASP A 399 -33.01 -15.52 -4.08
CA ASP A 399 -34.42 -15.72 -4.43
C ASP A 399 -35.03 -14.46 -5.05
N ALA A 400 -34.76 -13.29 -4.45
CA ALA A 400 -35.22 -12.02 -4.98
C ALA A 400 -34.61 -11.71 -6.35
N ALA A 401 -33.32 -12.02 -6.54
CA ALA A 401 -32.62 -11.80 -7.81
C ALA A 401 -33.16 -12.69 -8.94
N VAL A 402 -33.38 -13.98 -8.66
CA VAL A 402 -33.95 -14.91 -9.65
C VAL A 402 -35.36 -14.47 -10.05
N LEU A 403 -36.22 -14.15 -9.08
CA LEU A 403 -37.59 -13.71 -9.37
C LEU A 403 -37.61 -12.36 -10.13
N LEU A 404 -36.66 -11.45 -9.85
CA LEU A 404 -36.53 -10.19 -10.59
C LEU A 404 -36.17 -10.44 -12.06
N ARG A 405 -35.23 -11.35 -12.34
CA ARG A 405 -34.86 -11.73 -13.72
C ARG A 405 -36.05 -12.33 -14.45
N GLU A 406 -36.77 -13.26 -13.81
CA GLU A 406 -37.97 -13.86 -14.39
C GLU A 406 -39.06 -12.82 -14.70
N GLU A 407 -39.23 -11.81 -13.85
CA GLU A 407 -40.19 -10.73 -14.12
C GLU A 407 -39.71 -9.80 -15.25
N ARG A 408 -38.42 -9.46 -15.31
CA ARG A 408 -37.84 -8.71 -16.44
C ARG A 408 -37.99 -9.46 -17.77
N GLU A 409 -37.91 -10.78 -17.75
CA GLU A 409 -38.15 -11.66 -18.91
C GLU A 409 -39.65 -11.94 -19.16
N GLY A 410 -40.55 -11.47 -18.30
CA GLY A 410 -42.00 -11.64 -18.44
C GLY A 410 -42.53 -13.04 -18.12
N LYS A 411 -41.72 -13.90 -17.50
CA LYS A 411 -42.08 -15.30 -17.15
C LYS A 411 -42.95 -15.40 -15.90
N SER A 412 -42.69 -14.55 -14.90
CA SER A 412 -43.37 -14.56 -13.61
C SER A 412 -43.70 -13.13 -13.13
N LYS A 413 -44.73 -13.00 -12.30
CA LYS A 413 -45.08 -11.73 -11.62
C LYS A 413 -44.95 -11.85 -10.10
N GLU A 414 -44.29 -12.91 -9.64
CA GLU A 414 -44.16 -13.24 -8.22
C GLU A 414 -43.27 -12.24 -7.48
N PHE A 415 -42.22 -11.73 -8.12
CA PHE A 415 -41.36 -10.68 -7.55
C PHE A 415 -42.18 -9.46 -7.14
N ARG A 416 -42.89 -8.83 -8.08
CA ARG A 416 -43.75 -7.68 -7.81
C ARG A 416 -44.87 -7.99 -6.82
N LYS A 417 -45.39 -9.22 -6.79
CA LYS A 417 -46.41 -9.62 -5.81
C LYS A 417 -45.85 -9.60 -4.39
N ARG A 418 -44.66 -10.17 -4.16
CA ARG A 418 -43.97 -10.15 -2.86
C ARG A 418 -43.57 -8.75 -2.45
N VAL A 419 -43.02 -7.96 -3.38
CA VAL A 419 -42.66 -6.56 -3.11
C VAL A 419 -43.88 -5.75 -2.67
N ARG A 420 -45.01 -5.86 -3.39
CA ARG A 420 -46.26 -5.17 -3.02
C ARG A 420 -46.81 -5.63 -1.68
N GLN A 421 -46.58 -6.87 -1.28
CA GLN A 421 -46.92 -7.33 0.05
C GLN A 421 -46.07 -6.60 1.09
N CYS A 422 -44.75 -6.57 0.93
CA CYS A 422 -43.86 -5.84 1.83
C CYS A 422 -44.19 -4.34 1.90
N VAL A 423 -44.58 -3.71 0.78
CA VAL A 423 -45.02 -2.31 0.76
C VAL A 423 -46.27 -2.10 1.61
N ARG A 424 -47.30 -2.96 1.47
CA ARG A 424 -48.52 -2.87 2.31
C ARG A 424 -48.23 -3.09 3.79
N GLU A 425 -47.42 -4.10 4.11
CA GLU A 425 -46.98 -4.35 5.49
C GLU A 425 -46.21 -3.14 6.06
N SER A 426 -45.43 -2.44 5.22
CA SER A 426 -44.69 -1.23 5.64
C SER A 426 -45.59 -0.04 5.98
N LEU A 427 -46.81 -0.02 5.43
CA LEU A 427 -47.84 0.98 5.73
C LEU A 427 -48.69 0.60 6.95
N GLY A 428 -48.47 -0.59 7.54
CA GLY A 428 -49.30 -1.12 8.62
C GLY A 428 -50.65 -1.66 8.15
N GLU A 429 -50.78 -1.98 6.87
CA GLU A 429 -51.96 -2.65 6.31
C GLU A 429 -51.75 -4.17 6.41
N ASP A 430 -52.57 -4.84 7.24
CA ASP A 430 -52.58 -6.31 7.43
C ASP A 430 -53.12 -7.09 6.20
#